data_AF-A0AA35WGZ4-F1
#
_entry.id   AF-A0AA35WGZ4-F1
#
_cell.length_a   1.000
_cell.length_b   1.000
_cell.length_c   1.000
_cell.angle_alpha   90.00
_cell.angle_beta   90.00
_cell.angle_gamma   90.00
#
_symmetry.space_group_name_H-M   'P 1'
#
loop_
_entity.id
_entity.type
_entity.pdbx_description
1 polymer ?
#
loop_
_entity_poly.entity_id
_entity_poly.type
_entity_poly.pdbx_seq_one_letter_code
_entity_poly.pdbx_strand_id
1 'polypeptide(L)'
;PRGGQGLQLDLNYGGIALRWRGGCIIRSRFLGNMKEAFDKNPALTNLLLDDFFKSAILRCQDGWRRVVSQAVLLGIPTPAFSSALAFFDGYRSEKVPANLIQAQRDYFGAHTYELLSSPGKFVHTNWTGHGGNVSASTYSA
;
A
#
# COMPACT_ATOMS: atom_id res chain seq x y z
N PRO A 1 -9.69 -3.93 -3.29
CA PRO A 1 -9.94 -4.54 -4.63
C PRO A 1 -9.27 -3.71 -5.72
N ARG A 2 -8.34 -4.29 -6.50
CA ARG A 2 -7.89 -3.64 -7.75
C ARG A 2 -9.12 -3.53 -8.66
N GLY A 3 -9.39 -2.37 -9.25
CA GLY A 3 -10.63 -2.11 -9.97
C GLY A 3 -11.00 -3.18 -11.02
N GLY A 4 -10.01 -3.76 -11.70
CA GLY A 4 -10.22 -4.85 -12.67
C GLY A 4 -10.62 -6.20 -12.06
N GLN A 5 -10.15 -6.53 -10.85
CA GLN A 5 -10.44 -7.83 -10.22
C GLN A 5 -11.87 -7.92 -9.68
N GLY A 6 -12.41 -6.80 -9.17
CA GLY A 6 -13.81 -6.76 -8.70
C GLY A 6 -14.84 -6.83 -9.82
N LEU A 7 -14.44 -6.48 -11.06
CA LEU A 7 -15.30 -6.42 -12.24
C LEU A 7 -14.93 -7.44 -13.32
N GLN A 8 -13.94 -8.31 -13.07
CA GLN A 8 -13.39 -9.28 -14.04
C GLN A 8 -13.00 -8.65 -15.39
N LEU A 9 -12.50 -7.42 -15.37
CA LEU A 9 -12.03 -6.73 -16.57
C LEU A 9 -10.55 -6.99 -16.79
N ASP A 10 -10.20 -7.40 -18.01
CA ASP A 10 -8.81 -7.44 -18.48
C ASP A 10 -8.39 -6.04 -18.95
N LEU A 11 -7.55 -5.38 -18.17
CA LEU A 11 -7.13 -3.99 -18.40
C LEU A 11 -5.74 -3.94 -19.02
N ASN A 12 -5.65 -3.41 -20.24
CA ASN A 12 -4.37 -3.12 -20.89
C ASN A 12 -3.74 -1.84 -20.32
N TYR A 13 -2.99 -1.95 -19.22
CA TYR A 13 -2.37 -0.81 -18.54
C TYR A 13 -1.38 -0.04 -19.40
N GLY A 14 -0.61 -0.73 -20.28
CA GLY A 14 0.29 -0.07 -21.24
C GLY A 14 -0.47 0.76 -22.27
N GLY A 15 -1.57 0.23 -22.80
CA GLY A 15 -2.48 0.94 -23.70
C GLY A 15 -3.15 2.15 -23.04
N ILE A 16 -3.56 2.03 -21.77
CA ILE A 16 -4.11 3.14 -20.97
C ILE A 16 -3.06 4.25 -20.82
N ALA A 17 -1.82 3.92 -20.43
CA ALA A 17 -0.74 4.88 -20.28
C ALA A 17 -0.43 5.62 -21.60
N LEU A 18 -0.45 4.90 -22.73
CA LEU A 18 -0.28 5.51 -24.06
C LEU A 18 -1.41 6.49 -24.40
N ARG A 19 -2.67 6.15 -24.13
CA ARG A 19 -3.80 7.07 -24.40
C ARG A 19 -3.70 8.37 -23.60
N TRP A 20 -3.17 8.31 -22.38
CA TRP A 20 -2.94 9.53 -21.58
C TRP A 20 -1.79 10.42 -22.08
N ARG A 21 -0.97 9.92 -23.02
CA ARG A 21 0.14 10.68 -23.62
C ARG A 21 -0.33 11.68 -24.68
N GLY A 22 -1.43 11.41 -25.39
CA GLY A 22 -1.92 12.22 -26.51
C GLY A 22 -3.25 12.91 -26.17
N GLY A 23 -3.22 14.21 -25.89
CA GLY A 23 -4.45 15.02 -25.74
C GLY A 23 -4.98 15.18 -24.32
N CYS A 24 -4.54 14.38 -23.34
CA CYS A 24 -4.92 14.57 -21.93
C CYS A 24 -4.12 15.69 -21.25
N ILE A 25 -4.71 16.28 -20.19
CA ILE A 25 -4.08 17.35 -19.37
C ILE A 25 -2.79 16.84 -18.70
N ILE A 26 -2.76 15.58 -18.28
CA ILE A 26 -1.63 14.95 -17.56
C ILE A 26 -0.49 14.44 -18.47
N ARG A 27 -0.52 14.77 -19.77
CA ARG A 27 0.47 14.32 -20.74
C ARG A 27 1.90 14.66 -20.30
N SER A 28 2.79 13.68 -20.36
CA SER A 28 4.19 13.87 -19.94
C SER A 28 5.08 12.79 -20.55
N ARG A 29 6.41 13.06 -20.60
CA ARG A 29 7.41 12.02 -20.93
C ARG A 29 7.37 10.85 -19.93
N PHE A 30 6.98 11.12 -18.68
CA PHE A 30 6.83 10.14 -17.61
C PHE A 30 5.82 9.02 -17.94
N LEU A 31 4.74 9.32 -18.66
CA LEU A 31 3.79 8.31 -19.14
C LEU A 31 4.40 7.36 -20.18
N GLY A 32 5.44 7.78 -20.91
CA GLY A 32 6.21 6.90 -21.79
C GLY A 32 6.93 5.81 -21.00
N ASN A 33 7.59 6.17 -19.91
CA ASN A 33 8.27 5.21 -19.02
C ASN A 33 7.27 4.22 -18.39
N MET A 34 6.04 4.66 -18.07
CA MET A 34 5.00 3.74 -17.59
C MET A 34 4.60 2.72 -18.66
N LYS A 35 4.41 3.18 -19.91
CA LYS A 35 4.13 2.29 -21.03
C LYS A 35 5.25 1.26 -21.19
N GLU A 36 6.49 1.70 -21.20
CA GLU A 36 7.66 0.83 -21.33
C GLU A 36 7.74 -0.22 -20.21
N ALA A 37 7.43 0.16 -18.97
CA ALA A 37 7.38 -0.78 -17.85
C ALA A 37 6.30 -1.87 -18.04
N PHE A 38 5.11 -1.50 -18.52
CA PHE A 38 4.04 -2.47 -18.80
C PHE A 38 4.25 -3.25 -20.11
N ASP A 39 4.95 -2.69 -21.11
CA ASP A 39 5.36 -3.44 -22.29
C ASP A 39 6.39 -4.51 -21.90
N LYS A 40 7.35 -4.18 -21.03
CA LYS A 40 8.35 -5.11 -20.49
C LYS A 40 7.72 -6.20 -19.64
N ASN A 41 6.76 -5.84 -18.79
CA ASN A 41 6.04 -6.79 -17.93
C ASN A 41 4.54 -6.43 -17.86
N PRO A 42 3.69 -7.04 -18.70
CA PRO A 42 2.25 -6.80 -18.68
C PRO A 42 1.58 -7.19 -17.35
N ALA A 43 2.18 -8.14 -16.61
CA ALA A 43 1.69 -8.63 -15.32
C ALA A 43 2.24 -7.82 -14.12
N LEU A 44 2.91 -6.69 -14.36
CA LEU A 44 3.48 -5.85 -13.32
C LEU A 44 2.41 -5.43 -12.30
N THR A 45 2.63 -5.80 -11.04
CA THR A 45 1.64 -5.58 -9.98
C THR A 45 1.73 -4.17 -9.38
N ASN A 46 2.89 -3.52 -9.48
CA ASN A 46 3.15 -2.17 -9.01
C ASN A 46 4.32 -1.55 -9.79
N LEU A 47 4.19 -0.29 -10.24
CA LEU A 47 5.25 0.44 -10.96
C LEU A 47 6.54 0.57 -10.15
N LEU A 48 6.46 0.58 -8.81
CA LEU A 48 7.63 0.62 -7.93
C LEU A 48 8.56 -0.59 -8.07
N LEU A 49 8.08 -1.68 -8.68
CA LEU A 49 8.86 -2.90 -8.91
C LEU A 49 9.58 -2.91 -10.26
N ASP A 50 9.28 -1.97 -11.15
CA ASP A 50 10.04 -1.79 -12.39
C ASP A 50 11.39 -1.09 -12.11
N ASP A 51 12.42 -1.51 -12.84
CA ASP A 51 13.81 -1.07 -12.62
C ASP A 51 14.01 0.44 -12.80
N PHE A 52 13.30 1.06 -13.76
CA PHE A 52 13.42 2.49 -14.00
C PHE A 52 12.86 3.28 -12.81
N PHE A 53 11.63 2.95 -12.38
CA PHE A 53 10.96 3.65 -11.28
C PHE A 53 11.63 3.39 -9.93
N LYS A 54 12.03 2.14 -9.68
CA LYS A 54 12.82 1.77 -8.50
C LYS A 54 14.09 2.59 -8.40
N SER A 55 14.86 2.65 -9.49
CA SER A 55 16.11 3.42 -9.53
C SER A 55 15.86 4.91 -9.34
N ALA A 56 14.80 5.46 -9.96
CA ALA A 56 14.45 6.86 -9.81
C ALA A 56 14.13 7.22 -8.35
N ILE A 57 13.31 6.43 -7.66
CA ILE A 57 12.97 6.68 -6.27
C ILE A 57 14.16 6.52 -5.34
N LEU A 58 14.98 5.48 -5.52
CA LEU A 58 16.15 5.27 -4.67
C LEU A 58 17.15 6.42 -4.79
N ARG A 59 17.30 7.03 -5.97
CA ARG A 59 18.12 8.25 -6.16
C ARG A 59 17.51 9.49 -5.52
N CYS A 60 16.18 9.61 -5.50
CA CYS A 60 15.48 10.81 -5.03
C CYS A 60 15.16 10.81 -3.53
N GLN A 61 15.09 9.64 -2.88
CA GLN A 61 14.52 9.50 -1.53
C GLN A 61 15.20 10.38 -0.47
N ASP A 62 16.53 10.56 -0.51
CA ASP A 62 17.23 11.35 0.50
C ASP A 62 16.88 12.84 0.38
N GLY A 63 16.82 13.35 -0.86
CA GLY A 63 16.38 14.72 -1.14
C GLY A 63 14.92 14.91 -0.76
N TRP A 64 14.07 13.93 -1.10
CA TRP A 64 12.66 13.94 -0.75
C TRP A 64 12.45 14.02 0.77
N ARG A 65 13.18 13.22 1.56
CA ARG A 65 13.14 13.26 3.03
C ARG A 65 13.59 14.61 3.59
N ARG A 66 14.67 15.19 3.04
CA ARG A 66 15.13 16.53 3.46
C ARG A 66 14.05 17.58 3.23
N VAL A 67 13.41 17.58 2.06
CA VAL A 67 12.33 18.52 1.73
C VAL A 67 11.14 18.35 2.70
N VAL A 68 10.67 17.13 2.91
CA VAL A 68 9.55 16.87 3.84
C VAL A 68 9.90 17.28 5.27
N SER A 69 11.12 16.99 5.73
CA SER A 69 11.56 17.34 7.08
C SER A 69 11.62 18.85 7.28
N GLN A 70 12.21 19.58 6.33
CA GLN A 70 12.27 21.05 6.40
C GLN A 70 10.89 21.68 6.30
N ALA A 71 10.01 21.17 5.44
CA ALA A 71 8.65 21.66 5.35
C ALA A 71 7.90 21.53 6.69
N VAL A 72 8.04 20.39 7.39
CA VAL A 72 7.46 20.21 8.72
C VAL A 72 8.03 21.20 9.73
N LEU A 73 9.35 21.36 9.80
CA LEU A 73 10.00 22.29 10.74
C LEU A 73 9.60 23.75 10.50
N LEU A 74 9.36 24.11 9.24
CA LEU A 74 8.94 25.46 8.84
C LEU A 74 7.41 25.67 8.89
N GLY A 75 6.63 24.65 9.26
CA GLY A 75 5.17 24.74 9.27
C GLY A 75 4.53 24.84 7.88
N ILE A 76 5.22 24.39 6.83
CA ILE A 76 4.74 24.41 5.44
C ILE A 76 3.95 23.12 5.15
N PRO A 77 2.66 23.21 4.75
CA PRO A 77 1.86 22.02 4.48
C PRO A 77 2.27 21.35 3.15
N THR A 78 2.68 20.08 3.21
CA THR A 78 3.07 19.30 2.03
C THR A 78 2.32 17.96 1.92
N PRO A 79 0.97 17.95 1.92
CA PRO A 79 0.17 16.73 2.09
C PRO A 79 0.47 15.66 1.04
N ALA A 80 0.66 16.03 -0.24
CA ALA A 80 0.98 15.08 -1.30
C ALA A 80 2.39 14.48 -1.14
N PHE A 81 3.39 15.30 -0.77
CA PHE A 81 4.77 14.84 -0.60
C PHE A 81 4.93 13.96 0.64
N SER A 82 4.34 14.34 1.76
CA SER A 82 4.42 13.57 3.00
C SER A 82 3.64 12.26 2.93
N SER A 83 2.45 12.27 2.32
CA SER A 83 1.64 11.05 2.16
C SER A 83 2.27 10.07 1.18
N ALA A 84 2.85 10.54 0.07
CA ALA A 84 3.58 9.67 -0.84
C ALA A 84 4.82 9.05 -0.17
N LEU A 85 5.52 9.79 0.70
CA LEU A 85 6.68 9.27 1.43
C LEU A 85 6.25 8.21 2.45
N ALA A 86 5.18 8.48 3.20
CA ALA A 86 4.59 7.53 4.14
C ALA A 86 4.12 6.25 3.43
N PHE A 87 3.49 6.37 2.25
CA PHE A 87 3.11 5.22 1.43
C PHE A 87 4.34 4.42 0.99
N PHE A 88 5.39 5.07 0.47
CA PHE A 88 6.60 4.38 0.04
C PHE A 88 7.27 3.62 1.19
N ASP A 89 7.40 4.25 2.36
CA ASP A 89 7.98 3.62 3.55
C ASP A 89 7.11 2.48 4.09
N GLY A 90 5.78 2.62 4.06
CA GLY A 90 4.86 1.55 4.40
C GLY A 90 4.94 0.37 3.43
N TYR A 91 4.96 0.64 2.13
CA TYR A 91 4.97 -0.40 1.08
C TYR A 91 6.24 -1.26 1.08
N ARG A 92 7.41 -0.64 1.35
CA ARG A 92 8.69 -1.36 1.39
C ARG A 92 8.97 -2.06 2.71
N SER A 93 8.12 -1.90 3.72
CA SER A 93 8.31 -2.49 5.05
C SER A 93 7.59 -3.84 5.13
N GLU A 94 8.35 -4.92 5.33
CA GLU A 94 7.78 -6.25 5.53
C GLU A 94 6.85 -6.32 6.75
N LYS A 95 7.21 -5.58 7.81
CA LYS A 95 6.44 -5.47 9.04
C LYS A 95 6.01 -4.03 9.26
N VAL A 96 4.70 -3.84 9.45
CA VAL A 96 4.08 -2.56 9.77
C VAL A 96 3.31 -2.69 11.09
N PRO A 97 3.06 -1.60 11.83
CA PRO A 97 2.42 -1.65 13.16
C PRO A 97 0.92 -2.06 13.13
N ALA A 98 0.41 -2.59 12.02
CA ALA A 98 -0.96 -3.10 11.90
C ALA A 98 -1.23 -4.29 12.84
N ASN A 99 -0.19 -4.97 13.33
CA ASN A 99 -0.33 -5.98 14.39
C ASN A 99 -0.91 -5.40 15.68
N LEU A 100 -0.61 -4.14 16.02
CA LEU A 100 -1.21 -3.49 17.18
C LEU A 100 -2.70 -3.23 16.97
N ILE A 101 -3.11 -2.87 15.75
CA ILE A 101 -4.53 -2.72 15.40
C ILE A 101 -5.25 -4.05 15.55
N GLN A 102 -4.64 -5.15 15.08
CA GLN A 102 -5.20 -6.50 15.26
C GLN A 102 -5.34 -6.87 16.74
N ALA A 103 -4.32 -6.60 17.55
CA ALA A 103 -4.36 -6.83 18.99
C ALA A 103 -5.44 -5.98 19.68
N GLN A 104 -5.57 -4.69 19.33
CA GLN A 104 -6.61 -3.81 19.85
C GLN A 104 -8.00 -4.36 19.53
N ARG A 105 -8.25 -4.70 18.25
CA ARG A 105 -9.53 -5.27 17.80
C ARG A 105 -9.88 -6.54 18.55
N ASP A 106 -8.90 -7.42 18.77
CA ASP A 106 -9.13 -8.63 19.55
C ASP A 106 -9.36 -8.34 21.03
N TYR A 107 -8.65 -7.37 21.60
CA TYR A 107 -8.80 -6.94 23.00
C TYR A 107 -10.20 -6.40 23.29
N PHE A 108 -10.67 -5.41 22.52
CA PHE A 108 -11.94 -4.73 22.84
C PHE A 108 -13.18 -5.44 22.29
N GLY A 109 -13.02 -6.30 21.28
CA GLY A 109 -14.14 -6.82 20.51
C GLY A 109 -14.02 -8.28 20.10
N ALA A 110 -13.04 -9.02 20.64
CA ALA A 110 -12.84 -10.44 20.36
C ALA A 110 -12.84 -10.79 18.86
N HIS A 111 -12.30 -9.86 18.05
CA HIS A 111 -12.29 -9.92 16.59
C HIS A 111 -11.27 -10.90 16.00
N THR A 112 -10.48 -11.58 16.84
CA THR A 112 -9.41 -12.50 16.47
C THR A 112 -8.27 -11.84 15.66
N TYR A 113 -7.15 -12.54 15.57
CA TYR A 113 -6.03 -12.17 14.72
C TYR A 113 -5.26 -13.42 14.27
N GLU A 114 -4.33 -13.25 13.34
CA GLU A 114 -3.49 -14.34 12.83
C GLU A 114 -2.08 -14.23 13.40
N LEU A 115 -1.43 -15.38 13.62
CA LEU A 115 -0.01 -15.44 13.97
C LEU A 115 0.83 -15.53 12.69
N LEU A 116 2.00 -14.89 12.70
CA LEU A 116 2.94 -14.96 11.57
C LEU A 116 3.36 -16.40 11.23
N SER A 117 3.43 -17.28 12.24
CA SER A 117 3.76 -18.71 12.09
C SER A 117 2.60 -19.56 11.56
N SER A 118 1.40 -19.00 11.45
CA SER A 118 0.20 -19.72 11.03
C SER A 118 -0.83 -18.81 10.36
N PRO A 119 -0.50 -18.23 9.18
CA PRO A 119 -1.48 -17.51 8.38
C PRO A 119 -2.68 -18.39 8.03
N GLY A 120 -3.87 -17.80 7.98
CA GLY A 120 -5.17 -18.44 7.80
C GLY A 120 -5.80 -18.96 9.09
N LYS A 121 -5.08 -18.95 10.22
CA LYS A 121 -5.59 -19.43 11.52
C LYS A 121 -5.89 -18.24 12.44
N PHE A 122 -7.17 -18.06 12.77
CA PHE A 122 -7.64 -16.98 13.63
C PHE A 122 -7.65 -17.40 15.10
N VAL A 123 -7.03 -16.60 15.95
CA VAL A 123 -6.96 -16.82 17.39
C VAL A 123 -7.54 -15.63 18.14
N HIS A 124 -8.28 -15.91 19.22
CA HIS A 124 -8.67 -14.93 20.22
C HIS A 124 -7.79 -15.11 21.45
N THR A 125 -7.31 -14.02 22.04
CA THR A 125 -6.59 -14.04 23.32
C THR A 125 -7.46 -13.42 24.41
N ASN A 126 -7.55 -14.07 25.57
CA ASN A 126 -8.13 -13.46 26.76
C ASN A 126 -7.13 -12.45 27.36
N TRP A 127 -7.13 -11.23 26.84
CA TRP A 127 -6.15 -10.21 27.18
C TRP A 127 -6.27 -9.67 28.61
N THR A 128 -7.46 -9.75 29.22
CA THR A 128 -7.70 -9.23 30.58
C THR A 128 -7.43 -10.26 31.67
N GLY A 129 -7.33 -11.55 31.31
CA GLY A 129 -7.23 -12.67 32.25
C GLY A 129 -8.52 -12.94 33.05
N HIS A 130 -9.54 -12.10 32.88
CA HIS A 130 -10.81 -12.17 33.60
C HIS A 130 -12.01 -12.28 32.64
N GLY A 131 -11.79 -12.16 31.32
CA GLY A 131 -12.81 -12.37 30.29
C GLY A 131 -13.04 -13.85 29.97
N GLY A 132 -14.15 -14.16 29.29
CA GLY A 132 -14.40 -15.50 28.76
C GLY A 132 -13.63 -15.76 27.46
N ASN A 133 -13.45 -17.04 27.07
CA ASN A 133 -12.83 -17.44 25.80
C ASN A 133 -13.78 -17.28 24.58
N VAL A 134 -14.68 -16.30 24.62
CA VAL A 134 -15.72 -16.13 23.60
C VAL A 134 -15.19 -15.19 22.52
N SER A 135 -15.06 -15.68 21.29
CA SER A 135 -14.78 -14.85 20.13
C SER A 135 -16.08 -14.26 19.54
N ALA A 136 -16.00 -13.06 18.95
CA ALA A 136 -17.11 -12.45 18.21
C ALA A 136 -17.37 -13.09 16.83
N SER A 137 -16.88 -14.33 16.64
CA SER A 137 -17.11 -15.11 15.44
C SER A 137 -18.61 -15.32 15.23
N THR A 138 -19.06 -15.13 14.00
CA THR A 138 -20.44 -15.37 13.59
C THR A 138 -20.84 -16.79 13.97
N TYR A 139 -21.99 -16.95 14.63
CA TYR A 139 -22.64 -18.26 14.75
C TYR A 139 -22.90 -18.76 13.34
N SER A 140 -22.21 -19.82 12.92
CA SER A 140 -22.65 -20.60 11.77
C SER A 140 -23.99 -21.23 12.16
N ALA A 141 -25.08 -20.67 11.66
CA ALA A 141 -26.39 -21.33 11.65
C ALA A 141 -26.38 -22.48 10.65
#